data_AF-A0A9D0YCN9-F1
#
_entry.id   AF-A0A9D0YCN9-F1
#
_cell.length_a   1.000
_cell.length_b   1.000
_cell.length_c   1.000
_cell.angle_alpha   90.00
_cell.angle_beta   90.00
_cell.angle_gamma   90.00
#
_symmetry.space_group_name_H-M   'P 1'
#
loop_
_entity.id
_entity.type
_entity.pdbx_description
1 polymer ?
#
loop_
_entity_poly.entity_id
_entity_poly.type
_entity_poly.pdbx_seq_one_letter_code
_entity_poly.pdbx_strand_id
1 'polypeptide(L)'
;MDFDQLLQATQVWAGENAWIFQVFIVVFFVLLFNFVQRRVLRKLHDRLKRTRNPWDDAVIQAVQRPLSLMIWVVGISVAAGIAAQKNDASGLFSAIGPLREVAVIACIAWFMVRVIANFQDSVHIGEEGMDHTTVDALSKLARASVVITAALVVLQTLGFSISGVLAFGGVGGIAIGFAAKDLLANFFGGLMIYMDRPFSVGDWIRSPDREIEGTVEKI
;
A
#
# COMPACT_ATOMS: atom_id res chain seq x y z
N MET A 1 -50.14 -31.98 19.36
CA MET A 1 -48.98 -31.57 18.53
C MET A 1 -47.93 -32.63 18.72
N ASP A 2 -47.58 -33.34 17.65
CA ASP A 2 -46.60 -34.43 17.70
C ASP A 2 -45.19 -33.88 17.94
N PHE A 3 -44.38 -34.59 18.71
CA PHE A 3 -42.99 -34.20 19.01
C PHE A 3 -42.15 -34.09 17.72
N ASP A 4 -42.43 -34.94 16.73
CA ASP A 4 -41.79 -34.90 15.42
C ASP A 4 -42.16 -33.65 14.60
N GLN A 5 -43.37 -33.11 14.78
CA GLN A 5 -43.78 -31.85 14.13
C GLN A 5 -43.05 -30.65 14.75
N LEU A 6 -42.78 -30.67 16.05
CA LEU A 6 -41.98 -29.64 16.72
C LEU A 6 -40.51 -29.71 16.27
N LEU A 7 -39.93 -30.91 16.15
CA LEU A 7 -38.58 -31.09 15.63
C LEU A 7 -38.46 -30.63 14.17
N GLN A 8 -39.40 -31.00 13.29
CA GLN A 8 -39.40 -30.52 11.91
C GLN A 8 -39.58 -29.00 11.83
N ALA A 9 -40.48 -28.41 12.63
CA ALA A 9 -40.66 -26.96 12.68
C ALA A 9 -39.39 -26.25 13.15
N THR A 10 -38.69 -26.77 14.17
CA THR A 10 -37.41 -26.19 14.62
C THR A 10 -36.28 -26.35 13.61
N GLN A 11 -36.24 -27.45 12.86
CA GLN A 11 -35.21 -27.70 11.85
C GLN A 11 -35.42 -26.84 10.59
N VAL A 12 -36.67 -26.63 10.18
CA VAL A 12 -37.05 -25.70 9.11
C VAL A 12 -36.78 -24.25 9.53
N TRP A 13 -37.17 -23.86 10.74
CA TRP A 13 -36.93 -22.51 11.28
C TRP A 13 -35.43 -22.21 11.48
N ALA A 14 -34.65 -23.18 11.94
CA ALA A 14 -33.20 -23.07 12.05
C ALA A 14 -32.53 -22.98 10.66
N GLY A 15 -33.03 -23.70 9.66
CA GLY A 15 -32.55 -23.63 8.27
C GLY A 15 -32.87 -22.31 7.58
N GLU A 16 -34.06 -21.73 7.84
CA GLU A 16 -34.44 -20.41 7.30
C GLU A 16 -33.66 -19.26 7.93
N ASN A 17 -33.32 -19.33 9.22
CA ASN A 17 -32.59 -18.27 9.94
C ASN A 17 -31.07 -18.48 10.00
N ALA A 18 -30.55 -19.59 9.46
CA ALA A 18 -29.12 -19.91 9.48
C ALA A 18 -28.24 -18.77 8.90
N TRP A 19 -28.74 -18.04 7.90
CA TRP A 19 -28.01 -16.91 7.30
C TRP A 19 -27.88 -15.73 8.26
N ILE A 20 -28.86 -15.50 9.15
CA ILE A 20 -28.79 -14.44 10.17
C ILE A 20 -27.66 -14.77 11.15
N PHE A 21 -27.55 -16.03 11.58
CA PHE A 21 -26.45 -16.49 12.43
C PHE A 21 -25.10 -16.35 11.71
N GLN A 22 -25.00 -16.68 10.43
CA GLN A 22 -23.77 -16.51 9.65
C GLN A 22 -23.36 -15.03 9.54
N VAL A 23 -24.29 -14.12 9.25
CA VAL A 23 -24.03 -12.67 9.23
C VAL A 23 -23.60 -12.19 10.61
N PHE A 24 -24.26 -12.65 11.68
CA PHE A 24 -23.91 -12.30 13.05
C PHE A 24 -22.49 -12.75 13.42
N ILE A 25 -22.10 -13.97 13.03
CA ILE A 25 -20.74 -14.49 13.21
C ILE A 25 -19.73 -13.63 12.44
N VAL A 26 -20.02 -13.27 11.18
CA VAL A 26 -19.14 -12.41 10.39
C VAL A 26 -18.97 -11.04 11.05
N VAL A 27 -20.06 -10.39 11.46
CA VAL A 27 -20.01 -9.10 12.16
C VAL A 27 -19.23 -9.21 13.46
N PHE A 28 -19.44 -10.28 14.23
CA PHE A 28 -18.67 -10.54 15.45
C PHE A 28 -17.17 -10.63 15.17
N PHE A 29 -16.75 -11.41 14.16
CA PHE A 29 -15.34 -11.51 13.78
C PHE A 29 -14.78 -10.18 13.27
N VAL A 30 -15.53 -9.42 12.47
CA VAL A 30 -15.13 -8.09 11.98
C VAL A 30 -14.88 -7.13 13.14
N LEU A 31 -15.79 -7.10 14.11
CA LEU A 31 -15.63 -6.29 15.32
C LEU A 31 -14.45 -6.76 16.16
N LEU A 32 -14.31 -8.08 16.33
CA LEU A 32 -13.20 -8.69 17.08
C LEU A 32 -11.86 -8.36 16.43
N PHE A 33 -11.69 -8.59 15.13
CA PHE A 33 -10.46 -8.27 14.41
C PHE A 33 -10.18 -6.76 14.43
N ASN A 34 -11.21 -5.92 14.28
CA ASN A 34 -11.04 -4.48 14.38
C ASN A 34 -10.61 -4.03 15.79
N PHE A 35 -11.11 -4.67 16.84
CA PHE A 35 -10.67 -4.43 18.21
C PHE A 35 -9.23 -4.91 18.45
N VAL A 36 -8.92 -6.14 18.04
CA VAL A 36 -7.61 -6.77 18.21
C VAL A 36 -6.54 -5.98 17.46
N GLN A 37 -6.74 -5.62 16.19
CA GLN A 37 -5.75 -4.85 15.43
C GLN A 37 -5.45 -3.51 16.12
N ARG A 38 -6.47 -2.81 16.64
CA ARG A 38 -6.30 -1.50 17.28
C ARG A 38 -5.57 -1.63 18.60
N ARG A 39 -5.73 -2.77 19.28
CA ARG A 39 -5.02 -3.08 20.52
C ARG A 39 -3.57 -3.45 20.24
N VAL A 40 -3.32 -4.29 19.24
CA VAL A 40 -1.99 -4.72 18.82
C VAL A 40 -1.18 -3.53 18.32
N LEU A 41 -1.71 -2.72 17.41
CA LEU A 41 -1.00 -1.55 16.86
C LEU A 41 -0.70 -0.49 17.92
N ARG A 42 -1.59 -0.26 18.89
CA ARG A 42 -1.29 0.62 20.04
C ARG A 42 -0.16 0.05 20.89
N LYS A 43 -0.21 -1.25 21.20
CA LYS A 43 0.81 -1.92 22.00
C LYS A 43 2.18 -1.97 21.29
N LEU A 44 2.17 -2.09 19.95
CA LEU A 44 3.38 -1.99 19.13
C LEU A 44 3.95 -0.58 19.18
N HIS A 45 3.12 0.45 19.01
CA HIS A 45 3.55 1.84 19.13
C HIS A 45 4.17 2.12 20.51
N ASP A 46 3.53 1.68 21.60
CA ASP A 46 4.06 1.86 22.96
C ASP A 46 5.39 1.13 23.20
N ARG A 47 5.61 -0.01 22.51
CA ARG A 47 6.90 -0.72 22.53
C ARG A 47 7.96 -0.03 21.68
N LEU A 48 7.57 0.48 20.50
CA LEU A 48 8.48 1.09 19.53
C LEU A 48 8.89 2.52 19.90
N LYS A 49 8.16 3.19 20.80
CA LYS A 49 8.64 4.40 21.49
C LYS A 49 9.95 4.23 22.27
N ARG A 50 10.35 2.99 22.59
CA ARG A 50 11.66 2.71 23.19
C ARG A 50 12.80 2.75 22.17
N THR A 51 12.48 2.71 20.87
CA THR A 51 13.43 2.79 19.76
C THR A 51 13.49 4.24 19.24
N ARG A 52 14.68 4.78 18.97
CA ARG A 52 14.87 6.15 18.43
C ARG A 52 14.60 6.26 16.91
N ASN A 53 13.82 5.35 16.31
CA ASN A 53 13.69 5.28 14.85
C ASN A 53 12.42 6.01 14.34
N PRO A 54 12.55 7.15 13.63
CA PRO A 54 11.40 7.90 13.11
C PRO A 54 10.56 7.11 12.07
N TRP A 55 11.15 6.10 11.42
CA TRP A 55 10.45 5.24 10.47
C TRP A 55 9.36 4.37 11.14
N ASP A 56 9.62 3.92 12.37
CA ASP A 56 8.70 3.01 13.07
C ASP A 56 7.38 3.74 13.39
N ASP A 57 7.47 4.98 13.86
CA ASP A 57 6.31 5.80 14.19
C ASP A 57 5.51 6.19 12.95
N ALA A 58 6.19 6.54 11.85
CA ALA A 58 5.56 6.88 10.58
C ALA A 58 4.71 5.72 10.04
N VAL A 59 5.26 4.50 10.03
CA VAL A 59 4.58 3.30 9.51
C VAL A 59 3.42 2.90 10.40
N ILE A 60 3.61 2.83 11.73
CA ILE A 60 2.53 2.40 12.64
C ILE A 60 1.33 3.36 12.57
N GLN A 61 1.58 4.67 12.55
CA GLN A 61 0.51 5.67 12.44
C GLN A 61 -0.16 5.65 11.07
N ALA A 62 0.57 5.29 10.01
CA ALA A 62 0.00 5.16 8.67
C ALA A 62 -0.91 3.93 8.56
N VAL A 63 -0.52 2.78 9.13
CA VAL A 63 -1.25 1.49 9.03
C VAL A 63 -2.60 1.52 9.74
N GLN A 64 -2.72 2.22 10.88
CA GLN A 64 -3.88 2.09 11.77
C GLN A 64 -5.24 2.38 11.13
N ARG A 65 -5.34 3.44 10.30
CA ARG A 65 -6.64 3.83 9.72
C ARG A 65 -7.02 3.00 8.49
N PRO A 66 -6.11 2.74 7.52
CA PRO A 66 -6.41 1.93 6.35
C PRO A 66 -6.73 0.48 6.69
N LEU A 67 -5.99 -0.12 7.64
CA LEU A 67 -6.26 -1.49 8.07
C LEU A 67 -7.65 -1.62 8.70
N SER A 68 -8.07 -0.59 9.46
CA SER A 68 -9.44 -0.50 9.98
C SER A 68 -10.49 -0.42 8.88
N LEU A 69 -10.27 0.36 7.83
CA LEU A 69 -11.19 0.41 6.70
C LEU A 69 -11.24 -0.91 5.93
N MET A 70 -10.11 -1.59 5.70
CA MET A 70 -10.08 -2.88 5.02
C MET A 70 -10.90 -3.94 5.75
N ILE A 71 -10.79 -4.03 7.07
CA ILE A 71 -11.56 -4.99 7.87
C ILE A 71 -13.07 -4.71 7.75
N TRP A 72 -13.48 -3.43 7.73
CA TRP A 72 -14.88 -3.06 7.51
C TRP A 72 -15.34 -3.37 6.08
N VAL A 73 -14.57 -3.03 5.06
CA VAL A 73 -14.91 -3.28 3.64
C VAL A 73 -15.09 -4.77 3.38
N VAL A 74 -14.14 -5.61 3.86
CA VAL A 74 -14.24 -7.06 3.72
C VAL A 74 -15.42 -7.60 4.51
N GLY A 75 -15.60 -7.15 5.75
CA GLY A 75 -16.70 -7.56 6.62
C GLY A 75 -18.08 -7.28 6.03
N ILE A 76 -18.30 -6.05 5.56
CA ILE A 76 -19.55 -5.63 4.92
C ILE A 76 -19.77 -6.40 3.62
N SER A 77 -18.72 -6.61 2.81
CA SER A 77 -18.85 -7.35 1.55
C SER A 77 -19.23 -8.82 1.78
N VAL A 78 -18.64 -9.48 2.79
CA VAL A 78 -18.99 -10.87 3.13
C VAL A 78 -20.41 -10.96 3.68
N ALA A 79 -20.80 -10.05 4.58
CA ALA A 79 -22.16 -10.00 5.11
C ALA A 79 -23.20 -9.74 4.01
N ALA A 80 -22.90 -8.82 3.08
CA ALA A 80 -23.75 -8.55 1.93
C ALA A 80 -23.85 -9.75 0.97
N GLY A 81 -22.77 -10.50 0.76
CA GLY A 81 -22.78 -11.71 -0.05
C GLY A 81 -23.67 -12.83 0.52
N ILE A 82 -23.64 -13.02 1.85
CA ILE A 82 -24.50 -13.99 2.54
C ILE A 82 -25.98 -13.58 2.40
N ALA A 83 -26.29 -12.29 2.56
CA ALA A 83 -27.64 -11.76 2.39
C ALA A 83 -28.14 -11.84 0.94
N ALA A 84 -27.24 -11.70 -0.04
CA ALA A 84 -27.54 -11.80 -1.48
C ALA A 84 -28.06 -13.18 -1.87
N GLN A 85 -27.36 -14.22 -1.39
CA GLN A 85 -27.57 -15.60 -1.79
C GLN A 85 -28.94 -16.13 -1.36
N LYS A 86 -29.55 -15.52 -0.34
CA LYS A 86 -30.86 -15.93 0.20
C LYS A 86 -32.06 -15.24 -0.43
N ASN A 87 -31.88 -14.03 -1.00
CA ASN A 87 -32.99 -13.22 -1.52
C ASN A 87 -33.22 -13.35 -3.03
N ASP A 88 -32.48 -14.24 -3.71
CA ASP A 88 -32.50 -14.45 -5.17
C ASP A 88 -32.32 -13.16 -6.00
N ALA A 89 -31.81 -12.09 -5.36
CA ALA A 89 -31.61 -10.76 -5.92
C ALA A 89 -30.29 -10.67 -6.70
N SER A 90 -29.93 -11.73 -7.43
CA SER A 90 -28.62 -11.94 -8.07
C SER A 90 -28.16 -10.77 -8.97
N GLY A 91 -29.10 -10.04 -9.61
CA GLY A 91 -28.79 -8.89 -10.47
C GLY A 91 -28.16 -7.69 -9.75
N LEU A 92 -28.70 -7.27 -8.60
CA LEU A 92 -28.19 -6.11 -7.84
C LEU A 92 -26.86 -6.41 -7.12
N PHE A 93 -26.60 -7.68 -6.81
CA PHE A 93 -25.43 -8.09 -6.03
C PHE A 93 -24.22 -8.48 -6.93
N SER A 94 -24.39 -8.52 -8.25
CA SER A 94 -23.29 -8.71 -9.21
C SER A 94 -22.20 -7.62 -9.13
N ALA A 95 -22.58 -6.40 -8.74
CA ALA A 95 -21.67 -5.27 -8.57
C ALA A 95 -20.80 -5.34 -7.30
N ILE A 96 -21.13 -6.22 -6.33
CA ILE A 96 -20.43 -6.27 -5.04
C ILE A 96 -19.00 -6.81 -5.17
N GLY A 97 -18.78 -7.77 -6.07
CA GLY A 97 -17.44 -8.31 -6.34
C GLY A 97 -16.48 -7.21 -6.80
N PRO A 98 -16.78 -6.55 -7.94
CA PRO A 98 -15.98 -5.42 -8.44
C PRO A 98 -15.89 -4.27 -7.44
N LEU A 99 -16.99 -3.92 -6.76
CA LEU A 99 -16.98 -2.84 -5.76
C LEU A 99 -16.06 -3.14 -4.58
N ARG A 100 -16.04 -4.39 -4.08
CA ARG A 100 -15.11 -4.84 -3.04
C ARG A 100 -13.67 -4.70 -3.50
N GLU A 101 -13.36 -5.16 -4.71
CA GLU A 101 -12.01 -5.09 -5.26
C GLU A 101 -11.55 -3.64 -5.41
N VAL A 102 -12.39 -2.76 -5.96
CA VAL A 102 -12.11 -1.31 -6.06
C VAL A 102 -11.90 -0.69 -4.67
N ALA A 103 -12.74 -1.04 -3.68
CA ALA A 103 -12.59 -0.54 -2.32
C ALA A 103 -11.29 -1.01 -1.65
N VAL A 104 -10.88 -2.26 -1.89
CA VAL A 104 -9.60 -2.80 -1.42
C VAL A 104 -8.43 -2.08 -2.07
N ILE A 105 -8.44 -1.89 -3.39
CA ILE A 105 -7.40 -1.14 -4.11
C ILE A 105 -7.31 0.30 -3.59
N ALA A 106 -8.45 0.97 -3.41
CA ALA A 106 -8.50 2.33 -2.88
C ALA A 106 -7.94 2.41 -1.45
N CYS A 107 -8.23 1.42 -0.60
CA CYS A 107 -7.67 1.34 0.76
C CYS A 107 -6.15 1.17 0.74
N ILE A 108 -5.62 0.31 -0.13
CA ILE A 108 -4.18 0.08 -0.28
C ILE A 108 -3.50 1.35 -0.81
N ALA A 109 -4.09 2.00 -1.82
CA ALA A 109 -3.57 3.25 -2.36
C ALA A 109 -3.55 4.36 -1.30
N TRP A 110 -4.64 4.50 -0.55
CA TRP A 110 -4.72 5.46 0.55
C TRP A 110 -3.70 5.18 1.66
N PHE A 111 -3.47 3.90 1.99
CA PHE A 111 -2.41 3.49 2.89
C PHE A 111 -1.03 3.93 2.40
N MET A 112 -0.68 3.61 1.16
CA MET A 112 0.62 3.95 0.57
C MET A 112 0.84 5.47 0.54
N VAL A 113 -0.15 6.25 0.09
CA VAL A 113 -0.08 7.73 0.10
C VAL A 113 0.17 8.27 1.51
N ARG A 114 -0.48 7.67 2.50
CA ARG A 114 -0.32 8.07 3.91
C ARG A 114 1.04 7.70 4.47
N VAL A 115 1.60 6.55 4.11
CA VAL A 115 2.99 6.19 4.47
C VAL A 115 3.96 7.21 3.91
N ILE A 116 3.81 7.58 2.63
CA ILE A 116 4.66 8.60 1.99
C ILE A 116 4.52 9.95 2.69
N ALA A 117 3.31 10.35 3.08
CA ALA A 117 3.09 11.59 3.83
C ALA A 117 3.73 11.59 5.22
N ASN A 118 3.51 10.54 5.99
CA ASN A 118 4.13 10.43 7.31
C ASN A 118 5.66 10.39 7.23
N PHE A 119 6.21 9.77 6.19
CA PHE A 119 7.66 9.74 5.96
C PHE A 119 8.21 11.14 5.66
N GLN A 120 7.54 11.88 4.76
CA GLN A 120 7.89 13.27 4.45
C GLN A 120 7.90 14.13 5.73
N ASP A 121 6.85 14.03 6.55
CA ASP A 121 6.74 14.80 7.81
C ASP A 121 7.82 14.42 8.82
N SER A 122 8.17 13.12 8.92
CA SER A 122 9.18 12.63 9.86
C SER A 122 10.58 13.13 9.52
N VAL A 123 10.91 13.22 8.23
CA VAL A 123 12.18 13.78 7.76
C VAL A 123 12.29 15.27 8.06
N HIS A 124 11.22 16.05 7.82
CA HIS A 124 11.20 17.50 8.05
C HIS A 124 11.42 17.89 9.52
N ILE A 125 11.15 16.97 10.45
CA ILE A 125 11.27 17.20 11.90
C ILE A 125 12.63 16.71 12.44
N GLY A 126 13.32 15.79 11.74
CA GLY A 126 14.36 14.95 12.35
C GLY A 126 15.80 15.13 11.87
N GLU A 127 16.06 15.64 10.66
CA GLU A 127 17.42 15.61 10.08
C GLU A 127 17.85 16.94 9.47
N GLU A 128 18.79 17.65 10.13
CA GLU A 128 19.44 18.88 9.64
C GLU A 128 20.35 18.67 8.40
N GLY A 129 20.27 17.52 7.71
CA GLY A 129 21.20 17.14 6.64
C GLY A 129 20.57 16.74 5.31
N MET A 130 19.25 16.51 5.25
CA MET A 130 18.57 16.12 4.01
C MET A 130 17.84 17.32 3.39
N ASP A 131 18.14 17.62 2.13
CA ASP A 131 17.50 18.73 1.42
C ASP A 131 15.98 18.49 1.30
N HIS A 132 15.21 19.31 2.01
CA HIS A 132 13.74 19.25 2.04
C HIS A 132 13.14 19.30 0.63
N THR A 133 13.78 20.03 -0.29
CA THR A 133 13.37 20.12 -1.70
C THR A 133 13.41 18.76 -2.39
N THR A 134 14.48 17.99 -2.15
CA THR A 134 14.66 16.66 -2.72
C THR A 134 13.61 15.69 -2.17
N VAL A 135 13.35 15.73 -0.86
CA VAL A 135 12.35 14.89 -0.19
C VAL A 135 10.94 15.19 -0.69
N ASP A 136 10.62 16.47 -0.86
CA ASP A 136 9.35 16.92 -1.42
C ASP A 136 9.14 16.44 -2.86
N ALA A 137 10.16 16.59 -3.70
CA ALA A 137 10.11 16.14 -5.08
C ALA A 137 9.91 14.62 -5.16
N LEU A 138 10.69 13.85 -4.39
CA LEU A 138 10.59 12.39 -4.35
C LEU A 138 9.23 11.92 -3.80
N SER A 139 8.72 12.57 -2.75
CA SER A 139 7.42 12.27 -2.16
C SER A 139 6.27 12.53 -3.14
N LYS A 140 6.33 13.62 -3.91
CA LYS A 140 5.34 13.93 -4.97
C LYS A 140 5.38 12.88 -6.08
N LEU A 141 6.57 12.49 -6.53
CA LEU A 141 6.73 11.44 -7.55
C LEU A 141 6.19 10.09 -7.06
N ALA A 142 6.51 9.71 -5.82
CA ALA A 142 6.02 8.47 -5.22
C ALA A 142 4.48 8.47 -5.03
N ARG A 143 3.87 9.59 -4.64
CA ARG A 143 2.40 9.69 -4.56
C ARG A 143 1.77 9.60 -5.93
N ALA A 144 2.34 10.28 -6.93
CA ALA A 144 1.85 10.22 -8.30
C ALA A 144 1.89 8.79 -8.84
N SER A 145 2.98 8.05 -8.62
CA SER A 145 3.08 6.66 -9.06
C SER A 145 2.02 5.77 -8.41
N VAL A 146 1.82 5.87 -7.08
CA VAL A 146 0.78 5.12 -6.36
C VAL A 146 -0.61 5.42 -6.92
N VAL A 147 -0.95 6.69 -7.15
CA VAL A 147 -2.26 7.09 -7.66
C VAL A 147 -2.48 6.59 -9.08
N ILE A 148 -1.48 6.73 -9.97
CA ILE A 148 -1.55 6.24 -11.35
C ILE A 148 -1.72 4.73 -11.35
N THR A 149 -0.91 3.98 -10.60
CA THR A 149 -1.02 2.52 -10.52
C THR A 149 -2.37 2.10 -9.97
N ALA A 150 -2.86 2.72 -8.90
CA ALA A 150 -4.17 2.40 -8.33
C ALA A 150 -5.31 2.66 -9.34
N ALA A 151 -5.24 3.78 -10.07
CA ALA A 151 -6.22 4.10 -11.11
C ALA A 151 -6.22 3.06 -12.24
N LEU A 152 -5.04 2.61 -12.70
CA LEU A 152 -4.92 1.57 -13.72
C LEU A 152 -5.50 0.24 -13.23
N VAL A 153 -5.17 -0.18 -12.02
CA VAL A 153 -5.69 -1.44 -11.46
C VAL A 153 -7.22 -1.37 -11.29
N VAL A 154 -7.77 -0.25 -10.83
CA VAL A 154 -9.23 -0.04 -10.77
C VAL A 154 -9.86 -0.14 -12.16
N LEU A 155 -9.26 0.49 -13.17
CA LEU A 155 -9.77 0.47 -14.54
C LEU A 155 -9.78 -0.98 -15.08
N GLN A 156 -8.73 -1.75 -14.80
CA GLN A 156 -8.65 -3.17 -15.14
C GLN A 156 -9.70 -4.01 -14.42
N THR A 157 -9.92 -3.79 -13.12
CA THR A 157 -10.96 -4.47 -12.32
C THR A 157 -12.37 -4.20 -12.85
N LEU A 158 -12.62 -3.02 -13.42
CA LEU A 158 -13.90 -2.67 -14.04
C LEU A 158 -14.05 -3.25 -15.46
N GLY A 159 -13.07 -4.01 -15.96
CA GLY A 159 -13.12 -4.70 -17.26
C GLY A 159 -12.61 -3.87 -18.44
N PHE A 160 -12.03 -2.69 -18.20
CA PHE A 160 -11.39 -1.92 -19.25
C PHE A 160 -9.99 -2.46 -19.56
N SER A 161 -9.64 -2.48 -20.85
CA SER A 161 -8.28 -2.85 -21.27
C SER A 161 -7.30 -1.71 -20.97
N ILE A 162 -6.36 -1.96 -20.07
CA ILE A 162 -5.28 -1.01 -19.75
C ILE A 162 -4.06 -1.17 -20.66
N SER A 163 -4.06 -2.16 -21.56
CA SER A 163 -2.89 -2.48 -22.42
C SER A 163 -2.45 -1.28 -23.25
N GLY A 164 -3.38 -0.49 -23.78
CA GLY A 164 -3.06 0.72 -24.54
C GLY A 164 -2.41 1.81 -23.68
N VAL A 165 -2.90 2.01 -22.45
CA VAL A 165 -2.34 2.98 -21.51
C VAL A 165 -0.96 2.54 -21.04
N LEU A 166 -0.77 1.25 -20.76
CA LEU A 166 0.53 0.68 -20.42
C LEU A 166 1.52 0.76 -21.59
N ALA A 167 1.08 0.51 -22.82
CA ALA A 167 1.93 0.65 -24.01
C ALA A 167 2.40 2.09 -24.19
N PHE A 168 1.48 3.07 -24.11
CA PHE A 168 1.82 4.49 -24.19
C PHE A 168 2.71 4.93 -23.02
N GLY A 169 2.36 4.54 -21.79
CA GLY A 169 3.15 4.80 -20.59
C GLY A 169 4.55 4.18 -20.67
N GLY A 170 4.70 3.01 -21.28
CA GLY A 170 5.99 2.37 -21.52
C GLY A 170 6.88 3.16 -22.48
N VAL A 171 6.33 3.64 -23.60
CA VAL A 171 7.06 4.53 -24.54
C VAL A 171 7.45 5.84 -23.84
N GLY A 172 6.54 6.43 -23.07
CA GLY A 172 6.85 7.62 -22.25
C GLY A 172 7.94 7.35 -21.21
N GLY A 173 7.91 6.19 -20.57
CA GLY A 173 8.92 5.74 -19.61
C GLY A 173 10.31 5.60 -20.24
N ILE A 174 10.38 5.09 -21.48
CA ILE A 174 11.65 5.05 -22.25
C ILE A 174 12.18 6.46 -22.52
N ALA A 175 11.32 7.39 -22.94
CA ALA A 175 11.72 8.78 -23.18
C ALA A 175 12.27 9.45 -21.91
N ILE A 176 11.59 9.27 -20.76
CA ILE A 176 12.05 9.76 -19.46
C ILE A 176 13.37 9.07 -19.07
N GLY A 177 13.49 7.76 -19.30
CA GLY A 177 14.72 7.00 -19.03
C GLY A 177 15.91 7.50 -19.84
N PHE A 178 15.71 7.84 -21.11
CA PHE A 178 16.75 8.48 -21.93
C PHE A 178 17.13 9.86 -21.38
N ALA A 179 16.15 10.66 -20.95
CA ALA A 179 16.41 11.95 -20.33
C ALA A 179 17.18 11.84 -19.00
N ALA A 180 16.98 10.74 -18.25
CA ALA A 180 17.66 10.46 -16.99
C ALA A 180 18.98 9.69 -17.14
N LYS A 181 19.40 9.32 -18.37
CA LYS A 181 20.54 8.44 -18.63
C LYS A 181 21.82 8.93 -17.97
N ASP A 182 22.16 10.21 -18.15
CA ASP A 182 23.43 10.77 -17.64
C ASP A 182 23.43 10.88 -16.11
N LEU A 183 22.28 11.20 -15.51
CA LEU A 183 22.12 11.22 -14.05
C LEU A 183 22.35 9.83 -13.46
N LEU A 184 21.74 8.80 -14.05
CA LEU A 184 21.91 7.42 -13.61
C LEU A 184 23.36 6.94 -13.81
N ALA A 185 23.99 7.28 -14.93
CA ALA A 185 25.38 6.93 -15.19
C ALA A 185 26.33 7.52 -14.14
N ASN A 186 26.15 8.79 -13.78
CA ASN A 186 26.95 9.44 -12.73
C ASN A 186 26.68 8.85 -11.35
N PHE A 187 25.43 8.53 -11.02
CA PHE A 187 25.06 7.89 -9.75
C PHE A 187 25.71 6.51 -9.60
N PHE A 188 25.62 5.66 -10.62
CA PHE A 188 26.26 4.34 -10.59
C PHE A 188 27.79 4.43 -10.61
N GLY A 189 28.36 5.42 -11.30
CA GLY A 189 29.79 5.71 -11.23
C GLY A 189 30.27 6.02 -9.81
N GLY A 190 29.55 6.90 -9.10
CA GLY A 190 29.83 7.19 -7.69
C GLY A 190 29.66 5.98 -6.78
N LEU A 191 28.58 5.20 -6.96
CA LEU A 191 28.33 3.99 -6.17
C LEU A 191 29.44 2.94 -6.35
N MET A 192 29.92 2.72 -7.58
CA MET A 192 31.06 1.83 -7.86
C MET A 192 32.33 2.31 -7.16
N ILE A 193 32.61 3.62 -7.16
CA ILE A 193 33.78 4.16 -6.43
C ILE A 193 33.67 3.83 -4.93
N TYR A 194 32.48 3.95 -4.33
CA TYR A 194 32.28 3.62 -2.92
C TYR A 194 32.37 2.12 -2.61
N MET A 195 31.85 1.27 -3.51
CA MET A 195 31.81 -0.18 -3.32
C MET A 195 33.16 -0.84 -3.62
N ASP A 196 33.72 -0.56 -4.80
CA ASP A 196 34.93 -1.21 -5.31
C ASP A 196 36.22 -0.50 -4.84
N ARG A 197 36.10 0.75 -4.35
CA ARG A 197 37.19 1.58 -3.84
C ARG A 197 38.46 1.54 -4.72
N PRO A 198 38.36 1.81 -6.04
CA PRO A 198 39.53 1.80 -6.92
C PRO A 198 40.57 2.88 -6.55
N PHE A 199 40.13 3.92 -5.85
CA PHE A 199 40.94 4.97 -5.25
C PHE A 199 40.20 5.53 -4.02
N SER A 200 40.93 6.15 -3.11
CA SER A 200 40.44 6.74 -1.86
C SER A 200 40.70 8.24 -1.78
N VAL A 201 40.03 8.92 -0.86
CA VAL A 201 40.29 10.34 -0.55
C VAL A 201 41.75 10.50 -0.10
N GLY A 202 42.47 11.40 -0.75
CA GLY A 202 43.92 11.61 -0.57
C GLY A 202 44.81 10.96 -1.62
N ASP A 203 44.26 10.08 -2.48
CA ASP A 203 45.04 9.48 -3.57
C ASP A 203 45.23 10.49 -4.71
N TRP A 204 46.45 10.55 -5.27
CA TRP A 204 46.70 11.26 -6.52
C TRP A 204 46.33 10.35 -7.69
N ILE A 205 45.40 10.80 -8.53
CA ILE A 205 44.87 10.02 -9.65
C ILE A 205 44.94 10.82 -10.96
N ARG A 206 45.06 10.11 -12.07
CA ARG A 206 44.99 10.64 -13.42
C ARG A 206 43.84 9.96 -14.17
N SER A 207 42.94 10.75 -14.76
CA SER A 207 41.94 10.26 -15.71
C SER A 207 42.51 10.37 -17.12
N PRO A 208 42.86 9.24 -17.79
CA PRO A 208 43.40 9.26 -19.15
C PRO A 208 42.38 9.81 -20.16
N ASP A 209 41.10 9.53 -19.93
CA ASP A 209 40.01 9.87 -20.87
C ASP A 209 39.62 11.35 -20.83
N ARG A 210 39.86 12.03 -19.70
CA ARG A 210 39.51 13.45 -19.51
C ARG A 210 40.72 14.37 -19.41
N GLU A 211 41.95 13.82 -19.45
CA GLU A 211 43.21 14.54 -19.26
C GLU A 211 43.27 15.35 -17.95
N ILE A 212 42.66 14.82 -16.88
CA ILE A 212 42.62 15.46 -15.56
C ILE A 212 43.56 14.73 -14.60
N GLU A 213 44.36 15.47 -13.85
CA GLU A 213 45.26 14.98 -12.79
C GLU A 213 45.05 15.76 -11.49
N GLY A 214 45.11 15.08 -10.35
CA GLY A 214 45.00 15.74 -9.05
C GLY A 214 44.81 14.77 -7.89
N THR A 215 44.73 15.32 -6.68
CA THR A 215 44.47 14.57 -5.45
C THR A 215 42.97 14.55 -5.16
N VAL A 216 42.42 13.38 -4.81
CA VAL A 216 41.00 13.25 -4.47
C VAL A 216 40.69 13.95 -3.15
N GLU A 217 39.95 15.05 -3.21
CA GLU A 217 39.49 15.77 -2.01
C GLU A 217 38.22 15.16 -1.41
N LYS A 218 37.28 14.75 -2.26
CA LYS A 218 36.00 14.14 -1.86
C LYS A 218 35.43 13.30 -3.00
N ILE A 219 34.66 12.29 -2.61
CA ILE A 219 33.86 11.41 -3.49
C ILE A 219 32.38 11.70 -3.24
#